data_AF-A0A537N7Z1-F1
#
_entry.id   AF-A0A537N7Z1-F1
#
_cell.length_a   1.000
_cell.length_b   1.000
_cell.length_c   1.000
_cell.angle_alpha   90.00
_cell.angle_beta   90.00
_cell.angle_gamma   90.00
#
_symmetry.space_group_name_H-M   'P 1'
#
loop_
_entity.id
_entity.type
_entity.pdbx_description
1 polymer ?
#
loop_
_entity_poly.entity_id
_entity_poly.type
_entity_poly.pdbx_seq_one_letter_code
_entity_poly.pdbx_strand_id
1 'polypeptide(L)'
;STLGSRNKRLVGESLNELGLRLGFRLAEGFGERVIYREFFPRGLTALDNLDEATLGVRPNLSHVTARQEVRTLIESLKLPLDERGRRRAAARAEWFASLDKPLETHDIMAD
;
A
#
# COMPACT_ATOMS: atom_id res chain seq x y z
N SER A 1 27.71 0.40 8.74
CA SER A 1 28.08 1.80 9.01
C SER A 1 26.97 2.53 9.76
N THR A 2 27.30 3.17 10.89
CA THR A 2 26.38 3.96 11.73
C THR A 2 25.72 5.13 10.99
N LEU A 3 26.42 5.71 10.00
CA LEU A 3 25.92 6.80 9.15
C LEU A 3 24.71 6.39 8.29
N GLY A 4 24.70 5.17 7.75
CA GLY A 4 23.57 4.68 6.95
C GLY A 4 22.29 4.53 7.79
N SER A 5 22.43 4.17 9.07
CA SER A 5 21.30 4.11 10.02
C SER A 5 20.77 5.50 10.37
N ARG A 6 21.68 6.46 10.62
CA ARG A 6 21.30 7.86 10.92
C ARG A 6 20.58 8.53 9.75
N ASN A 7 21.06 8.36 8.51
CA ASN A 7 20.41 8.93 7.34
C ASN A 7 19.03 8.30 7.09
N LYS A 8 18.90 6.97 7.22
CA LYS A 8 17.60 6.30 7.11
C LYS A 8 16.60 6.81 8.14
N ARG A 9 17.03 6.99 9.39
CA ARG A 9 16.19 7.54 10.46
C ARG A 9 15.73 8.96 10.14
N LEU A 10 16.65 9.85 9.76
CA LEU A 10 16.34 11.24 9.45
C LEU A 10 15.34 11.34 8.27
N VAL A 11 15.59 10.60 7.19
CA VAL A 11 14.68 10.57 6.03
C VAL A 11 13.30 10.06 6.43
N GLY A 12 13.24 9.00 7.25
CA GLY A 12 11.96 8.48 7.75
C GLY A 12 11.19 9.48 8.60
N GLU A 13 11.86 10.19 9.52
CA GLU A 13 11.26 11.25 10.35
C GLU A 13 10.71 12.39 9.47
N SER A 14 11.51 12.91 8.53
CA SER A 14 11.07 13.98 7.63
C SER A 14 9.89 13.56 6.74
N LEU A 15 9.89 12.33 6.24
CA LEU A 15 8.78 11.81 5.44
C LEU A 15 7.48 11.67 6.26
N ASN A 16 7.58 11.30 7.54
CA ASN A 16 6.42 11.26 8.43
C ASN A 16 5.83 12.66 8.67
N GLU A 17 6.68 13.65 8.92
CA GLU A 17 6.24 15.04 9.08
C GLU A 17 5.57 15.58 7.81
N LEU A 18 6.14 15.30 6.64
CA LEU A 18 5.54 15.66 5.36
C LEU A 18 4.21 14.96 5.12
N GLY A 19 4.08 13.69 5.51
CA GLY A 19 2.83 12.93 5.39
C GLY A 19 1.68 13.59 6.13
N LEU A 20 1.93 14.10 7.35
CA LEU A 20 0.94 14.83 8.15
C LEU A 20 0.51 16.14 7.48
N ARG A 21 1.43 16.85 6.81
CA ARG A 21 1.16 18.15 6.19
C ARG A 21 0.50 18.04 4.80
N LEU A 22 0.90 17.05 4.02
CA LEU A 22 0.49 16.89 2.62
C LEU A 22 -0.58 15.82 2.40
N GLY A 23 -0.95 15.07 3.44
CA GLY A 23 -2.06 14.11 3.37
C GLY A 23 -1.73 12.79 2.68
N PHE A 24 -0.47 12.35 2.72
CA PHE A 24 -0.08 11.01 2.26
C PHE A 24 0.32 10.10 3.42
N ARG A 25 0.32 8.79 3.17
CA ARG A 25 0.78 7.78 4.13
C ARG A 25 2.02 7.09 3.59
N LEU A 26 2.94 6.78 4.48
CA LEU A 26 4.07 5.92 4.14
C LEU A 26 3.62 4.46 4.10
N ALA A 27 4.13 3.75 3.10
CA ALA A 27 4.04 2.32 2.96
C ALA A 27 5.45 1.79 2.68
N GLU A 28 5.75 0.61 3.20
CA GLU A 28 6.99 -0.07 2.87
C GLU A 28 6.89 -0.54 1.40
N GLY A 29 7.85 -0.10 0.58
CA GLY A 29 7.97 -0.53 -0.81
C GLY A 29 8.61 -1.92 -0.91
N PHE A 30 8.81 -2.37 -2.15
CA PHE A 30 9.61 -3.56 -2.45
C PHE A 30 10.96 -3.16 -3.04
N GLY A 31 11.96 -4.01 -2.84
CA GLY A 31 13.32 -3.74 -3.30
C GLY A 31 13.47 -3.91 -4.82
N GLU A 32 14.52 -3.30 -5.37
CA GLU A 32 14.95 -3.60 -6.74
C GLU A 32 15.47 -5.03 -6.82
N ARG A 33 14.99 -5.79 -7.82
CA ARG A 33 15.36 -7.21 -8.01
C ARG A 33 15.51 -7.52 -9.49
N VAL A 34 16.51 -8.32 -9.83
CA VAL A 34 16.76 -8.78 -11.22
C VAL A 34 15.57 -9.55 -11.80
N ILE A 35 14.82 -10.27 -10.95
CA ILE A 35 13.64 -11.04 -11.38
C ILE A 35 12.61 -10.20 -12.14
N TYR A 36 12.47 -8.91 -11.83
CA TYR A 36 11.49 -8.06 -12.53
C TYR A 36 11.89 -7.85 -14.00
N ARG A 37 13.21 -7.79 -14.28
CA ARG A 37 13.73 -7.75 -15.65
C ARG A 37 13.55 -9.09 -16.38
N GLU A 38 13.59 -10.20 -15.65
CA GLU A 38 13.36 -11.54 -16.20
C GLU A 38 11.88 -11.79 -16.52
N PHE A 39 10.97 -11.24 -15.70
CA PHE A 39 9.53 -11.34 -15.92
C PHE A 39 9.03 -10.48 -17.08
N PHE A 40 9.61 -9.28 -17.25
CA PHE A 40 9.19 -8.29 -18.23
C PHE A 40 8.99 -8.83 -19.66
N PRO A 41 9.95 -9.54 -20.28
CA PRO A 41 9.78 -10.05 -21.66
C PRO A 41 8.68 -11.11 -21.79
N ARG A 42 8.24 -11.71 -20.68
CA ARG A 42 7.20 -12.74 -20.65
C ARG A 42 5.83 -12.20 -20.21
N GLY A 43 5.75 -10.92 -19.84
CA GLY A 43 4.53 -10.33 -19.27
C GLY A 43 4.15 -10.92 -17.91
N LEU A 44 5.10 -11.48 -17.17
CA LEU A 44 4.87 -12.07 -15.84
C LEU A 44 4.97 -11.01 -14.74
N THR A 45 4.41 -11.35 -13.58
CA THR A 45 4.41 -10.57 -12.34
C THR A 45 4.85 -11.45 -11.17
N ALA A 46 5.21 -10.83 -10.04
CA ALA A 46 5.55 -11.57 -8.82
C ALA A 46 4.37 -12.37 -8.22
N LEU A 47 3.14 -12.06 -8.64
CA LEU A 47 1.92 -12.71 -8.17
C LEU A 47 1.50 -13.92 -9.00
N ASP A 48 2.07 -14.09 -10.19
CA ASP A 48 1.75 -15.23 -11.06
C ASP A 48 2.26 -16.54 -10.47
N ASN A 49 1.70 -17.67 -10.91
CA ASN A 49 2.21 -18.99 -10.52
C ASN A 49 3.56 -19.23 -11.20
N LEU A 50 4.62 -19.12 -10.40
CA LEU A 50 6.00 -19.28 -10.83
C LEU A 50 6.40 -20.74 -10.61
N ASP A 51 6.57 -21.46 -11.70
CA ASP A 51 6.99 -22.85 -11.77
C ASP A 51 8.00 -23.05 -12.90
N GLU A 52 8.52 -24.26 -13.04
CA GLU A 52 9.53 -24.57 -14.07
C GLU A 52 8.97 -24.40 -15.49
N ALA A 53 7.65 -24.56 -15.70
CA ALA A 53 7.01 -24.35 -16.99
C ALA A 53 6.95 -22.86 -17.39
N THR A 54 6.68 -21.98 -16.43
CA THR A 54 6.55 -20.52 -16.64
C THR A 54 7.90 -19.80 -16.62
N LEU A 55 8.81 -20.23 -15.75
CA LEU A 55 10.15 -19.65 -15.62
C LEU A 55 11.20 -20.32 -16.51
N GLY A 56 10.97 -21.55 -16.98
CA GLY A 56 12.00 -22.36 -17.65
C GLY A 56 13.11 -22.83 -16.70
N VAL A 57 13.03 -22.44 -15.42
CA VAL A 57 13.94 -22.77 -14.34
C VAL A 57 13.14 -22.87 -13.05
N ARG A 58 13.67 -23.57 -12.04
CA ARG A 58 13.00 -23.63 -10.75
C ARG A 58 12.98 -22.25 -10.07
N PRO A 59 11.83 -21.85 -9.46
CA PRO A 59 11.76 -20.64 -8.66
C PRO A 59 12.81 -20.66 -7.54
N ASN A 60 13.43 -19.51 -7.30
CA ASN A 60 14.38 -19.32 -6.21
C ASN A 60 13.80 -18.42 -5.10
N LEU A 61 14.54 -18.26 -4.00
CA LEU A 61 14.11 -17.46 -2.84
C LEU A 61 13.75 -16.02 -3.21
N SER A 62 14.43 -15.40 -4.19
CA SER A 62 14.14 -14.02 -4.61
C SER A 62 12.73 -13.86 -5.17
N HIS A 63 12.21 -14.88 -5.87
CA HIS A 63 10.84 -14.88 -6.39
C HIS A 63 9.83 -14.89 -5.25
N VAL A 64 10.06 -15.72 -4.23
CA VAL A 64 9.20 -15.82 -3.05
C VAL A 64 9.22 -14.52 -2.26
N THR A 65 10.40 -13.94 -2.04
CA THR A 65 10.53 -12.66 -1.32
C THR A 65 9.83 -11.53 -2.08
N ALA A 66 9.99 -11.43 -3.40
CA ALA A 66 9.32 -10.41 -4.19
C ALA A 66 7.80 -10.52 -4.11
N ARG A 67 7.26 -11.74 -4.19
CA ARG A 67 5.82 -11.98 -3.99
C ARG A 67 5.35 -11.48 -2.62
N GLN A 68 6.13 -11.77 -1.58
CA GLN A 68 5.80 -11.35 -0.22
C GLN A 68 5.84 -9.82 -0.07
N GLU A 69 6.84 -9.15 -0.62
CA GLU A 69 6.94 -7.68 -0.58
C GLU A 69 5.78 -7.01 -1.33
N VAL A 70 5.42 -7.51 -2.51
CA VAL A 70 4.25 -7.01 -3.27
C VAL A 70 2.95 -7.23 -2.48
N ARG A 71 2.80 -8.38 -1.82
CA ARG A 71 1.64 -8.65 -0.97
C ARG A 71 1.55 -7.67 0.20
N THR A 72 2.66 -7.42 0.90
CA THR A 72 2.73 -6.45 1.99
C THR A 72 2.38 -5.04 1.51
N LEU A 73 2.84 -4.65 0.32
CA LEU A 73 2.44 -3.38 -0.28
C LEU A 73 0.93 -3.32 -0.53
N ILE A 74 0.32 -4.34 -1.15
CA ILE A 74 -1.12 -4.40 -1.41
C ILE A 74 -1.92 -4.29 -0.10
N GLU A 75 -1.50 -4.96 0.96
CA GLU A 75 -2.13 -4.90 2.28
C GLU A 75 -2.10 -3.46 2.85
N SER A 76 -1.00 -2.73 2.65
CA SER A 76 -0.85 -1.33 3.11
C SER A 76 -1.78 -0.32 2.40
N LEU A 77 -2.25 -0.67 1.19
CA LEU A 77 -3.15 0.16 0.40
C LEU A 77 -4.58 0.17 0.96
N LYS A 78 -4.94 -0.82 1.80
CA LYS A 78 -6.28 -0.96 2.41
C LYS A 78 -7.40 -0.99 1.36
N LEU A 79 -7.16 -1.65 0.24
CA LEU A 79 -8.11 -1.77 -0.87
C LEU A 79 -9.40 -2.48 -0.44
N PRO A 80 -10.57 -2.14 -1.03
CA PRO A 80 -11.85 -2.76 -0.71
C PRO A 80 -12.04 -4.13 -1.39
N LEU A 81 -11.10 -5.05 -1.18
CA LEU A 81 -11.09 -6.37 -1.81
C LEU A 81 -11.95 -7.40 -1.06
N ASP A 82 -12.14 -7.19 0.24
CA ASP A 82 -12.98 -8.03 1.10
C ASP A 82 -14.22 -7.27 1.58
N GLU A 83 -15.16 -8.00 2.18
CA GLU A 83 -16.40 -7.44 2.70
C GLU A 83 -16.16 -6.32 3.73
N ARG A 84 -15.16 -6.49 4.60
CA ARG A 84 -14.78 -5.47 5.58
C ARG A 84 -14.25 -4.20 4.91
N GLY A 85 -13.41 -4.35 3.88
CA GLY A 85 -12.88 -3.26 3.09
C GLY A 85 -13.96 -2.50 2.33
N ARG A 86 -14.92 -3.21 1.74
CA ARG A 86 -16.08 -2.59 1.07
C ARG A 86 -16.92 -1.76 2.04
N ARG A 87 -17.19 -2.25 3.24
CA ARG A 87 -17.91 -1.45 4.27
C ARG A 87 -17.16 -0.18 4.67
N ARG A 88 -15.84 -0.26 4.88
CA ARG A 88 -15.04 0.94 5.18
C ARG A 88 -15.05 1.95 4.03
N ALA A 89 -15.01 1.47 2.79
CA ALA A 89 -15.10 2.33 1.62
C ALA A 89 -16.47 3.00 1.50
N ALA A 90 -17.56 2.26 1.74
CA ALA A 90 -18.92 2.78 1.77
C ALA A 90 -19.09 3.86 2.86
N ALA A 91 -18.67 3.58 4.09
CA ALA A 91 -18.74 4.55 5.20
C ALA A 91 -17.94 5.83 4.90
N ARG A 92 -16.78 5.72 4.23
CA ARG A 92 -16.02 6.91 3.79
C ARG A 92 -16.78 7.68 2.71
N ALA A 93 -17.38 6.99 1.75
CA ALA A 93 -18.16 7.64 0.68
C ALA A 93 -19.37 8.39 1.27
N GLU A 94 -20.07 7.79 2.23
CA GLU A 94 -21.15 8.43 2.98
C GLU A 94 -20.66 9.67 3.74
N TRP A 95 -19.54 9.56 4.47
CA TRP A 95 -18.91 10.68 5.18
C TRP A 95 -18.60 11.84 4.23
N PHE A 96 -17.92 11.56 3.12
CA PHE A 96 -17.59 12.57 2.12
C PHE A 96 -18.85 13.22 1.51
N ALA A 97 -19.90 12.44 1.26
CA ALA A 97 -21.18 12.96 0.76
C ALA A 97 -21.94 13.82 1.79
N SER A 98 -21.66 13.64 3.09
CA SER A 98 -22.24 14.45 4.17
C SER A 98 -21.44 15.72 4.51
N LEU A 99 -20.20 15.88 4.02
CA LEU A 99 -19.36 17.02 4.39
C LEU A 99 -19.97 18.38 4.02
N ASP A 100 -20.67 18.46 2.90
CA ASP A 100 -21.31 19.70 2.43
C ASP A 100 -22.74 19.87 2.96
N LYS A 101 -23.27 18.89 3.71
CA LYS A 101 -24.58 19.02 4.33
C LYS A 101 -24.44 19.86 5.60
N PRO A 102 -25.22 20.95 5.74
CA PRO A 102 -25.33 21.64 7.02
C PRO A 102 -25.72 20.64 8.10
N LEU A 103 -25.08 20.74 9.26
CA LEU A 103 -25.50 19.97 10.43
C LEU A 103 -26.98 20.27 10.67
N GLU A 104 -27.83 19.25 10.69
CA GLU A 104 -29.21 19.42 11.09
C GLU A 104 -29.26 19.73 12.59
N THR A 105 -29.18 21.02 12.91
CA THR A 105 -29.45 21.54 14.25
C THR A 105 -30.96 21.55 14.45
N HIS A 106 -31.57 20.37 14.63
CA HIS A 106 -32.93 20.30 15.16
C HIS A 106 -32.92 20.87 16.58
N ASP A 107 -33.36 22.13 16.73
CA ASP A 107 -33.76 22.79 17.98
C ASP A 107 -32.96 22.45 19.25
N ILE A 108 -31.65 22.23 19.15
CA ILE A 108 -30.76 22.03 20.32
C ILE A 108 -30.62 23.35 21.10
N MET A 109 -31.14 24.46 20.58
CA MET A 109 -31.11 25.80 21.15
C MET A 109 -32.52 26.42 21.30
N ALA A 110 -33.59 25.63 21.16
CA ALA A 110 -34.94 26.11 21.47
C ALA A 110 -35.24 25.87 22.96
N ASP A 111 -35.24 27.00 23.68
CA ASP A 111 -35.51 27.27 25.11
C ASP A 111 -34.48 26.82 26.15
#